data_AF-A0A9D4V7I4-F1
#
_entry.id   AF-A0A9D4V7I4-F1
#
_cell.length_a   1.000
_cell.length_b   1.000
_cell.length_c   1.000
_cell.angle_alpha   90.00
_cell.angle_beta   90.00
_cell.angle_gamma   90.00
#
_symmetry.space_group_name_H-M   'P 1'
#
loop_
_entity.id
_entity.type
_entity.pdbx_description
1 polymer ?
#
loop_
_entity_poly.entity_id
_entity_poly.type
_entity_poly.pdbx_seq_one_letter_code
_entity_poly.pdbx_strand_id
1 'polypeptide(L)'
;MASEAASCIVVKETKPGKALEVTLTGVLQSFYSFIEDSSRASVVAFFRELARELEQERSLLDFHLKVTDCPHTRFSGFKVEVFFGDDNRTGPVEVAPGECISCFAHAVLYPGKVPSVTAGECIMDEVNGDGHVQCSIDAKARPGFIVTPLRHVERMSDLENDELYALWSAAVKALRSEGLPSFRCMILNHGFYRNLPHLHLKVWIDATLHHPARLAWPLKRQELWKRLERLASYSTRKCKFYLTQQGCNRGVRCTFLHG
;
A
#
# COMPACT_ATOMS: atom_id res chain seq x y z
N MET A 1 24.63 -0.93 -27.76
CA MET A 1 24.41 -0.12 -26.55
C MET A 1 23.08 0.59 -26.72
N ALA A 2 22.02 0.11 -26.06
CA ALA A 2 20.75 0.83 -26.06
C ALA A 2 20.95 2.07 -25.19
N SER A 3 20.70 3.25 -25.76
CA SER A 3 20.65 4.51 -25.00
C SER A 3 19.59 4.34 -23.91
N GLU A 4 20.00 4.29 -22.64
CA GLU A 4 19.07 4.35 -21.52
C GLU A 4 18.31 5.68 -21.64
N ALA A 5 17.02 5.59 -21.96
CA ALA A 5 16.16 6.76 -21.94
C ALA A 5 16.13 7.26 -20.50
N ALA A 6 16.70 8.43 -20.24
CA ALA A 6 16.53 9.11 -18.97
C ALA A 6 15.03 9.25 -18.73
N SER A 7 14.52 8.55 -17.71
CA SER A 7 13.22 8.90 -17.16
C SER A 7 13.32 10.37 -16.75
N CYS A 8 12.32 11.16 -17.15
CA CYS A 8 12.17 12.53 -16.68
C CYS A 8 10.88 12.55 -15.87
N ILE A 9 11.00 12.53 -14.55
CA ILE A 9 9.89 12.91 -13.69
C ILE A 9 9.77 14.43 -13.63
N VAL A 10 8.54 14.94 -13.57
CA VAL A 10 8.26 16.34 -13.27
C VAL A 10 7.67 16.40 -11.87
N VAL A 11 8.33 17.14 -10.98
CA VAL A 11 7.85 17.38 -9.62
C VAL A 11 7.26 18.76 -9.52
N LYS A 12 6.01 18.82 -9.09
CA LYS A 12 5.29 20.06 -8.82
C LYS A 12 4.86 20.11 -7.36
N GLU A 13 5.22 21.17 -6.67
CA GLU A 13 4.66 21.42 -5.35
C GLU A 13 3.19 21.87 -5.49
N THR A 14 2.28 21.08 -4.95
CA THR A 14 0.83 21.37 -4.99
C THR A 14 0.35 22.05 -3.72
N LYS A 15 1.07 21.84 -2.62
CA LYS A 15 0.90 22.58 -1.37
C LYS A 15 2.27 22.82 -0.73
N PRO A 16 2.70 24.09 -0.62
CA PRO A 16 4.00 24.45 -0.04
C PRO A 16 4.29 23.74 1.28
N GLY A 17 5.40 23.01 1.34
CA GLY A 17 5.87 22.27 2.51
C GLY A 17 4.99 21.11 2.97
N LYS A 18 4.03 20.66 2.15
CA LYS A 18 3.07 19.62 2.56
C LYS A 18 2.74 18.59 1.48
N ALA A 19 2.77 18.96 0.21
CA ALA A 19 2.40 18.04 -0.87
C ALA A 19 3.15 18.30 -2.18
N LEU A 20 3.65 17.22 -2.79
CA LEU A 20 4.17 17.18 -4.15
C LEU A 20 3.24 16.34 -5.04
N GLU A 21 3.16 16.70 -6.31
CA GLU A 21 2.66 15.85 -7.38
C GLU A 21 3.85 15.52 -8.30
N VAL A 22 4.05 14.24 -8.56
CA VAL A 22 5.07 13.74 -9.47
C VAL A 22 4.38 13.07 -10.65
N THR A 23 4.75 13.51 -11.85
CA THR A 23 4.25 12.98 -13.12
C THR A 23 5.40 12.48 -13.96
N LEU A 24 5.17 11.39 -14.69
CA LEU A 24 6.12 10.89 -15.67
C LEU A 24 5.87 11.57 -17.02
N THR A 25 6.89 12.23 -17.60
CA THR A 25 6.70 12.95 -18.86
C THR A 25 6.42 11.99 -20.02
N GLY A 26 5.46 12.34 -20.87
CA GLY A 26 5.17 11.58 -22.10
C GLY A 26 4.37 10.29 -21.88
N VAL A 27 3.99 9.95 -20.66
CA VAL A 27 3.21 8.75 -20.37
C VAL A 27 1.73 9.10 -20.24
N LEU A 28 0.95 8.64 -21.21
CA LEU A 28 -0.51 8.84 -21.27
C LEU A 28 -1.32 7.61 -20.83
N GLN A 29 -0.64 6.55 -20.39
CA GLN A 29 -1.23 5.25 -20.09
C GLN A 29 -1.53 5.09 -18.61
N SER A 30 -2.53 4.25 -18.30
CA SER A 30 -2.87 3.87 -16.92
C SER A 30 -1.66 3.27 -16.18
N PHE A 31 -1.70 3.25 -14.85
CA PHE A 31 -0.66 2.62 -14.05
C PHE A 31 -0.51 1.12 -14.38
N TYR A 32 -1.62 0.43 -14.68
CA TYR A 32 -1.58 -0.95 -15.17
C TYR A 32 -0.70 -1.09 -16.40
N SER A 33 -1.05 -0.37 -17.47
CA SER A 33 -0.32 -0.36 -18.72
C SER A 33 1.13 0.04 -18.52
N PHE A 34 1.41 0.98 -17.62
CA PHE A 34 2.79 1.35 -17.30
C PHE A 34 3.60 0.20 -16.73
N ILE A 35 3.04 -0.58 -15.81
CA ILE A 35 3.75 -1.72 -15.22
C ILE A 35 3.83 -2.91 -16.18
N GLU A 36 2.78 -3.16 -16.98
CA GLU A 36 2.67 -4.32 -17.87
C GLU A 36 3.39 -4.13 -19.21
N ASP A 37 3.30 -2.94 -19.80
CA ASP A 37 3.78 -2.67 -21.16
C ASP A 37 5.20 -2.06 -21.19
N SER A 38 5.67 -1.50 -20.07
CA SER A 38 7.03 -0.95 -19.98
C SER A 38 8.05 -2.04 -19.67
N SER A 39 9.29 -1.84 -20.12
CA SER A 39 10.38 -2.71 -19.71
C SER A 39 10.61 -2.66 -18.19
N ARG A 40 11.10 -3.76 -17.61
CA ARG A 40 11.53 -3.81 -16.21
C ARG A 40 12.46 -2.64 -15.85
N ALA A 41 13.45 -2.36 -16.71
CA ALA A 41 14.40 -1.28 -16.52
C ALA A 41 13.72 0.10 -16.46
N SER A 42 12.70 0.34 -17.29
CA SER A 42 11.95 1.60 -17.31
C SER A 42 11.13 1.80 -16.02
N VAL A 43 10.46 0.74 -15.54
CA VAL A 43 9.71 0.79 -14.26
C VAL A 43 10.65 1.06 -13.09
N VAL A 44 11.78 0.34 -13.03
CA VAL A 44 12.80 0.54 -12.01
C VAL A 44 13.38 1.95 -12.06
N ALA A 45 13.76 2.44 -13.26
CA ALA A 45 14.34 3.76 -13.43
C ALA A 45 13.41 4.87 -12.91
N PHE A 46 12.11 4.80 -13.23
CA PHE A 46 11.11 5.73 -12.73
C PHE A 46 11.07 5.78 -11.19
N PHE A 47 10.94 4.63 -10.54
CA PHE A 47 10.86 4.58 -9.08
C PHE A 47 12.18 4.90 -8.37
N ARG A 48 13.33 4.62 -9.00
CA ARG A 48 14.65 5.04 -8.51
C ARG A 48 14.83 6.54 -8.58
N GLU A 49 14.44 7.15 -9.68
CA GLU A 49 14.47 8.61 -9.84
C GLU A 49 13.57 9.28 -8.81
N LEU A 50 12.36 8.74 -8.59
CA LEU A 50 11.46 9.18 -7.53
C LEU A 50 12.07 9.04 -6.13
N ALA A 51 12.71 7.90 -5.82
CA ALA A 51 13.38 7.71 -4.53
C ALA A 51 14.52 8.71 -4.33
N ARG A 52 15.36 8.93 -5.35
CA ARG A 52 16.47 9.89 -5.33
C ARG A 52 15.95 11.31 -5.07
N GLU A 53 14.96 11.74 -5.84
CA GLU A 53 14.37 13.08 -5.72
C GLU A 53 13.77 13.32 -4.33
N LEU A 54 13.05 12.35 -3.76
CA LEU A 54 12.45 12.51 -2.43
C LEU A 54 13.49 12.38 -1.31
N GLU A 55 14.25 11.29 -1.27
CA GLU A 55 15.07 10.93 -0.12
C GLU A 55 16.45 11.61 -0.12
N GLN A 56 17.04 11.86 -1.29
CA GLN A 56 18.39 12.42 -1.41
C GLN A 56 18.35 13.93 -1.70
N GLU A 57 17.67 14.34 -2.77
CA GLU A 57 17.66 15.75 -3.21
C GLU A 57 16.88 16.64 -2.24
N ARG A 58 15.72 16.16 -1.76
CA ARG A 58 14.86 16.92 -0.83
C ARG A 58 14.99 16.50 0.63
N SER A 59 15.77 15.46 0.93
CA SER A 59 15.90 14.89 2.28
C SER A 59 14.56 14.56 2.94
N LEU A 60 13.53 14.18 2.16
CA LEU A 60 12.23 13.78 2.65
C LEU A 60 12.26 12.31 3.05
N LEU A 61 12.50 12.06 4.35
CA LEU A 61 12.52 10.71 4.92
C LEU A 61 11.18 10.32 5.55
N ASP A 62 10.22 11.25 5.67
CA ASP A 62 8.92 11.01 6.30
C ASP A 62 7.80 11.45 5.36
N PHE A 63 7.21 10.49 4.64
CA PHE A 63 6.18 10.81 3.66
C PHE A 63 5.16 9.69 3.45
N HIS A 64 4.02 10.08 2.89
CA HIS A 64 2.98 9.22 2.35
C HIS A 64 2.99 9.34 0.83
N LEU A 65 3.45 8.31 0.14
CA LEU A 65 3.44 8.23 -1.31
C LEU A 65 2.17 7.51 -1.76
N LYS A 66 1.43 8.14 -2.67
CA LYS A 66 0.14 7.66 -3.15
C LYS A 66 0.09 7.68 -4.67
N VAL A 67 -0.14 6.52 -5.28
CA VAL A 67 -0.35 6.37 -6.72
C VAL A 67 -1.85 6.29 -7.02
N THR A 68 -2.32 7.04 -8.01
CA THR A 68 -3.72 7.01 -8.47
C THR A 68 -3.81 7.07 -9.99
N ASP A 69 -4.66 6.23 -10.57
CA ASP A 69 -5.07 6.37 -11.96
C ASP A 69 -5.95 7.61 -12.15
N CYS A 70 -5.78 8.28 -13.28
CA CYS A 70 -6.47 9.52 -13.66
C CYS A 70 -7.18 9.39 -15.02
N PRO A 71 -8.13 8.46 -15.20
CA PRO A 71 -8.73 8.17 -16.51
C PRO A 71 -9.58 9.30 -17.08
N HIS A 72 -10.04 10.24 -16.24
CA HIS A 72 -10.98 11.30 -16.63
C HIS A 72 -10.41 12.71 -16.51
N THR A 73 -9.10 12.84 -16.35
CA THR A 73 -8.48 14.17 -16.34
C THR A 73 -7.94 14.49 -17.74
N ARG A 74 -7.74 15.78 -18.03
CA ARG A 74 -7.07 16.23 -19.27
C ARG A 74 -5.68 15.60 -19.49
N PHE A 75 -5.13 14.99 -18.45
CA PHE A 75 -3.92 14.17 -18.49
C PHE A 75 -4.37 12.71 -18.28
N SER A 76 -4.65 12.00 -19.37
CA SER A 76 -4.83 10.55 -19.30
C SER A 76 -3.56 9.94 -18.71
N GLY A 77 -3.69 9.02 -17.77
CA GLY A 77 -2.56 8.29 -17.20
C GLY A 77 -2.70 8.03 -15.71
N PHE A 78 -1.59 8.11 -14.97
CA PHE A 78 -1.55 8.05 -13.51
C PHE A 78 -0.73 9.20 -12.93
N LYS A 79 -0.90 9.45 -11.64
CA LYS A 79 -0.06 10.42 -10.90
C LYS A 79 0.41 9.84 -9.58
N VAL A 80 1.50 10.41 -9.08
CA VAL A 80 2.03 10.14 -7.74
C VAL A 80 1.88 11.39 -6.89
N GLU A 81 1.18 11.29 -5.78
CA GLU A 81 1.05 12.34 -4.77
C GLU A 81 1.92 11.98 -3.57
N VAL A 82 2.73 12.92 -3.10
CA VAL A 82 3.60 12.73 -1.93
C VAL A 82 3.20 13.74 -0.87
N PHE A 83 2.76 13.27 0.29
CA PHE A 83 2.35 14.11 1.42
C PHE A 83 3.37 13.99 2.55
N PHE A 84 3.80 15.12 3.10
CA PHE A 84 4.87 15.19 4.11
C PHE A 84 4.64 16.35 5.10
N GLY A 85 5.49 16.43 6.14
CA GLY A 85 5.46 17.49 7.14
C GLY A 85 4.28 17.41 8.13
N ASP A 86 3.77 16.21 8.43
CA ASP A 86 2.80 16.01 9.51
C ASP A 86 3.51 15.70 10.82
N ASP A 87 3.75 16.72 11.63
CA ASP A 87 4.54 16.64 12.88
C ASP A 87 3.84 15.82 13.98
N ASN A 88 2.59 15.41 13.78
CA ASN A 88 1.84 14.59 14.74
C ASN A 88 2.08 13.08 14.57
N ARG A 89 2.96 12.69 13.64
CA ARG A 89 3.26 11.29 13.35
C ARG A 89 4.24 10.74 14.37
N THR A 90 3.86 9.65 15.03
CA THR A 90 4.72 8.96 16.01
C THR A 90 5.56 7.84 15.41
N GLY A 91 5.38 7.58 14.11
CA GLY A 91 6.14 6.57 13.39
C GLY A 91 5.87 5.12 13.73
N PRO A 92 6.74 4.22 13.26
CA PRO A 92 6.56 2.81 13.48
C PRO A 92 6.70 2.50 14.96
N VAL A 93 5.86 1.58 15.45
CA VAL A 93 6.08 1.01 16.77
C VAL A 93 7.37 0.19 16.74
N GLU A 94 8.12 0.20 17.84
CA GLU A 94 9.21 -0.75 18.01
C GLU A 94 8.64 -2.17 18.00
N VAL A 95 9.27 -3.06 17.24
CA VAL A 95 8.88 -4.45 17.10
C VAL A 95 10.06 -5.29 17.57
N ALA A 96 9.82 -6.23 18.48
CA ALA A 96 10.90 -7.08 18.96
C ALA A 96 11.45 -7.96 17.83
N PRO A 97 12.72 -8.40 17.90
CA PRO A 97 13.26 -9.37 16.96
C PRO A 97 12.36 -10.61 16.89
N GLY A 98 12.01 -11.06 15.69
CA GLY A 98 11.10 -12.20 15.51
C GLY A 98 9.60 -11.85 15.45
N GLU A 99 9.21 -10.60 15.73
CA GLU A 99 7.78 -10.23 15.82
C GLU A 99 7.27 -9.42 14.62
N CYS A 100 8.12 -9.11 13.65
CA CYS A 100 7.68 -8.40 12.45
C CYS A 100 6.72 -9.26 11.64
N ILE A 101 5.43 -8.89 11.64
CA ILE A 101 4.38 -9.63 10.92
C ILE A 101 4.63 -9.75 9.40
N SER A 102 5.47 -8.88 8.86
CA SER A 102 5.89 -8.91 7.45
C SER A 102 7.11 -9.80 7.21
N CYS A 103 7.89 -10.15 8.23
CA CYS A 103 9.04 -11.05 8.09
C CYS A 103 8.71 -12.49 8.49
N PHE A 104 7.78 -12.70 9.40
CA PHE A 104 7.54 -14.00 10.03
C PHE A 104 6.12 -14.48 9.76
N ALA A 105 5.97 -15.52 8.94
CA ALA A 105 4.67 -16.10 8.60
C ALA A 105 3.89 -16.62 9.82
N HIS A 106 4.58 -17.03 10.89
CA HIS A 106 3.94 -17.51 12.12
C HIS A 106 3.55 -16.37 13.08
N ALA A 107 3.90 -15.11 12.78
CA ALA A 107 3.57 -13.99 13.64
C ALA A 107 2.05 -13.83 13.80
N VAL A 108 1.61 -13.65 15.03
CA VAL A 108 0.19 -13.54 15.38
C VAL A 108 -0.30 -12.11 15.12
N LEU A 109 -1.29 -11.94 14.24
CA LEU A 109 -1.80 -10.63 13.83
C LEU A 109 -2.63 -9.95 14.94
N TYR A 110 -3.26 -10.75 15.80
CA TYR A 110 -4.13 -10.29 16.87
C TYR A 110 -3.75 -10.97 18.20
N PRO A 111 -2.64 -10.56 18.85
CA PRO A 111 -2.23 -11.14 20.13
C PRO A 111 -3.34 -10.98 21.17
N GLY A 112 -3.58 -12.03 21.96
CA GLY A 112 -4.63 -12.07 23.00
C GLY A 112 -6.06 -12.36 22.51
N LYS A 113 -6.29 -12.55 21.21
CA LYS A 113 -7.59 -13.00 20.67
C LYS A 113 -7.55 -14.48 20.29
N VAL A 114 -8.55 -15.26 20.71
CA VAL A 114 -8.65 -16.70 20.41
C VAL A 114 -9.99 -16.99 19.71
N PRO A 115 -10.00 -17.66 18.53
CA PRO A 115 -8.84 -17.99 17.72
C PRO A 115 -8.25 -16.74 17.02
N SER A 116 -6.92 -16.64 16.97
CA SER A 116 -6.22 -15.59 16.22
C SER A 116 -6.02 -15.97 14.75
N VAL A 117 -5.27 -15.16 14.01
CA VAL A 117 -4.82 -15.42 12.64
C VAL A 117 -3.32 -15.10 12.57
N THR A 118 -2.56 -15.94 11.88
CA THR A 118 -1.13 -15.73 11.60
C THR A 118 -0.93 -14.96 10.30
N ALA A 119 0.20 -14.27 10.16
CA ALA A 119 0.53 -13.55 8.92
C ALA A 119 0.54 -14.47 7.69
N GLY A 120 1.04 -15.70 7.84
CA GLY A 120 1.13 -16.71 6.80
C GLY A 120 -0.22 -17.19 6.28
N GLU A 121 -1.26 -17.23 7.15
CA GLU A 121 -2.62 -17.54 6.70
C GLU A 121 -3.15 -16.49 5.69
N CYS A 122 -2.65 -15.25 5.73
CA CYS A 122 -3.09 -14.17 4.86
C CYS A 122 -2.37 -14.11 3.50
N ILE A 123 -1.34 -14.93 3.28
CA ILE A 123 -0.55 -14.91 2.05
C ILE A 123 -1.37 -15.40 0.85
N MET A 124 -1.22 -14.71 -0.30
CA MET A 124 -1.84 -15.05 -1.57
C MET A 124 -0.81 -15.70 -2.49
N ASP A 125 -0.61 -17.02 -2.35
CA ASP A 125 0.44 -17.78 -3.03
C ASP A 125 0.39 -17.64 -4.56
N GLU A 126 -0.80 -17.51 -5.15
CA GLU A 126 -0.94 -17.38 -6.60
C GLU A 126 -0.36 -16.08 -7.18
N VAL A 127 -0.19 -15.06 -6.33
CA VAL A 127 0.40 -13.77 -6.74
C VAL A 127 1.93 -13.81 -6.59
N ASN A 128 2.46 -14.61 -5.67
CA ASN A 128 3.89 -14.63 -5.32
C ASN A 128 4.69 -15.43 -6.37
N GLY A 129 5.26 -14.74 -7.37
CA GLY A 129 5.99 -15.40 -8.47
C GLY A 129 7.52 -15.43 -8.30
N ASP A 130 8.10 -14.29 -7.92
CA ASP A 130 9.53 -14.05 -8.21
C ASP A 130 10.43 -14.13 -6.96
N GLY A 131 9.89 -14.50 -5.80
CA GLY A 131 10.68 -14.68 -4.57
C GLY A 131 11.25 -13.40 -3.95
N HIS A 132 10.83 -12.22 -4.39
CA HIS A 132 11.28 -10.94 -3.84
C HIS A 132 10.26 -10.28 -2.91
N VAL A 133 8.97 -10.55 -3.12
CA VAL A 133 7.87 -9.94 -2.38
C VAL A 133 6.80 -10.99 -2.05
N GLN A 134 5.97 -10.67 -1.07
CA GLN A 134 4.73 -11.39 -0.78
C GLN A 134 3.54 -10.45 -0.93
N CYS A 135 2.45 -10.96 -1.49
CA CYS A 135 1.14 -10.35 -1.46
C CYS A 135 0.28 -11.03 -0.39
N SER A 136 -0.51 -10.25 0.34
CA SER A 136 -1.38 -10.75 1.40
C SER A 136 -2.69 -9.98 1.47
N ILE A 137 -3.72 -10.63 2.01
CA ILE A 137 -4.97 -9.96 2.40
C ILE A 137 -4.67 -8.96 3.51
N ASP A 138 -5.28 -7.77 3.47
CA ASP A 138 -5.16 -6.80 4.57
C ASP A 138 -5.69 -7.43 5.87
N ALA A 139 -4.80 -7.55 6.87
CA ALA A 139 -5.11 -8.11 8.17
C ALA A 139 -6.31 -7.44 8.85
N LYS A 140 -6.62 -6.17 8.51
CA LYS A 140 -7.77 -5.41 9.02
C LYS A 140 -9.04 -5.61 8.19
N ALA A 141 -9.07 -6.57 7.27
CA ALA A 141 -10.18 -6.88 6.37
C ALA A 141 -10.70 -5.64 5.62
N ARG A 142 -9.78 -4.81 5.12
CA ARG A 142 -10.11 -3.63 4.30
C ARG A 142 -10.06 -4.02 2.82
N PRO A 143 -10.91 -3.45 1.96
CA PRO A 143 -10.91 -3.73 0.52
C PRO A 143 -9.56 -3.42 -0.13
N GLY A 144 -8.71 -4.43 -0.26
CA GLY A 144 -7.31 -4.22 -0.62
C GLY A 144 -6.38 -5.37 -0.28
N PHE A 145 -5.15 -5.21 -0.76
CA PHE A 145 -4.02 -6.12 -0.55
C PHE A 145 -2.83 -5.38 0.04
N ILE A 146 -1.91 -6.13 0.63
CA ILE A 146 -0.64 -5.64 1.12
C ILE A 146 0.46 -6.38 0.37
N VAL A 147 1.34 -5.63 -0.31
CA VAL A 147 2.55 -6.18 -0.92
C VAL A 147 3.75 -5.75 -0.08
N THR A 148 4.57 -6.71 0.33
CA THR A 148 5.72 -6.46 1.22
C THR A 148 6.95 -7.17 0.66
N PRO A 149 8.13 -6.54 0.63
CA PRO A 149 9.39 -7.24 0.36
C PRO A 149 9.60 -8.41 1.33
N LEU A 150 10.23 -9.50 0.88
CA LEU A 150 10.57 -10.61 1.77
C LEU A 150 11.74 -10.24 2.68
N ARG A 151 12.74 -9.55 2.12
CA ARG A 151 13.83 -8.96 2.90
C ARG A 151 13.31 -7.76 3.68
N HIS A 152 13.66 -7.67 4.95
CA HIS A 152 13.31 -6.52 5.77
C HIS A 152 13.98 -5.26 5.22
N VAL A 153 13.17 -4.35 4.70
CA VAL A 153 13.60 -3.02 4.26
C VAL A 153 12.71 -1.96 4.86
N GLU A 154 13.29 -0.78 5.10
CA GLU A 154 12.56 0.35 5.67
C GLU A 154 12.33 1.45 4.65
N ARG A 155 13.19 1.58 3.63
CA ARG A 155 13.13 2.67 2.65
C ARG A 155 12.94 2.18 1.23
N MET A 156 12.44 3.06 0.37
CA MET A 156 12.32 2.73 -1.06
C MET A 156 13.70 2.69 -1.71
N SER A 157 14.64 3.54 -1.28
CA SER A 157 16.04 3.46 -1.71
C SER A 157 16.75 2.16 -1.29
N ASP A 158 16.33 1.53 -0.19
CA ASP A 158 16.93 0.27 0.31
C ASP A 158 16.58 -0.95 -0.53
N LEU A 159 15.50 -0.89 -1.33
CA LEU A 159 15.10 -1.98 -2.21
C LEU A 159 16.17 -2.22 -3.27
N GLU A 160 16.41 -3.46 -3.66
CA GLU A 160 17.15 -3.79 -4.88
C GLU A 160 16.28 -3.53 -6.12
N ASN A 161 16.89 -3.44 -7.31
CA ASN A 161 16.12 -3.20 -8.54
C ASN A 161 15.06 -4.28 -8.78
N ASP A 162 15.40 -5.50 -8.42
CA ASP A 162 14.53 -6.65 -8.60
C ASP A 162 13.35 -6.64 -7.63
N GLU A 163 13.61 -6.30 -6.37
CA GLU A 163 12.57 -6.10 -5.34
C GLU A 163 11.68 -4.90 -5.67
N LEU A 164 12.27 -3.80 -6.17
CA LEU A 164 11.53 -2.59 -6.53
C LEU A 164 10.55 -2.86 -7.67
N TYR A 165 10.99 -3.56 -8.72
CA TYR A 165 10.07 -4.00 -9.78
C TYR A 165 9.00 -4.94 -9.24
N ALA A 166 9.40 -5.97 -8.49
CA ALA A 166 8.51 -6.99 -7.95
C ALA A 166 7.42 -6.38 -7.04
N LEU A 167 7.75 -5.35 -6.25
CA LEU A 167 6.80 -4.66 -5.37
C LEU A 167 5.61 -4.09 -6.15
N TRP A 168 5.87 -3.43 -7.27
CA TRP A 168 4.83 -2.80 -8.09
C TRP A 168 4.15 -3.78 -9.05
N SER A 169 4.92 -4.71 -9.64
CA SER A 169 4.37 -5.73 -10.53
C SER A 169 3.46 -6.72 -9.80
N ALA A 170 3.80 -7.11 -8.57
CA ALA A 170 2.94 -7.98 -7.76
C ALA A 170 1.62 -7.30 -7.37
N ALA A 171 1.63 -5.98 -7.15
CA ALA A 171 0.39 -5.22 -6.90
C ALA A 171 -0.54 -5.25 -8.11
N VAL A 172 -0.01 -5.05 -9.32
CA VAL A 172 -0.78 -5.14 -10.57
C VAL A 172 -1.24 -6.58 -10.82
N LYS A 173 -0.35 -7.57 -10.62
CA LYS A 173 -0.69 -9.00 -10.74
C LYS A 173 -1.82 -9.41 -9.80
N ALA A 174 -1.81 -8.95 -8.55
CA ALA A 174 -2.90 -9.21 -7.59
C ALA A 174 -4.24 -8.66 -8.07
N LEU A 175 -4.25 -7.46 -8.64
CA LEU A 175 -5.46 -6.87 -9.20
C LEU A 175 -5.97 -7.67 -10.40
N ARG A 176 -5.07 -8.10 -11.29
CA ARG A 176 -5.41 -8.92 -12.47
C ARG A 176 -5.94 -10.30 -12.10
N SER A 177 -5.30 -10.99 -11.16
CA SER A 177 -5.74 -12.32 -10.70
C SER A 177 -7.14 -12.30 -10.09
N GLU A 178 -7.53 -11.16 -9.55
CA GLU A 178 -8.83 -10.93 -8.92
C GLU A 178 -9.88 -10.36 -9.89
N GLY A 179 -9.54 -10.21 -11.17
CA GLY A 179 -10.42 -9.68 -12.20
C GLY A 179 -10.82 -8.21 -11.99
N LEU A 180 -10.00 -7.45 -11.26
CA LEU A 180 -10.31 -6.06 -10.91
C LEU A 180 -9.87 -5.12 -12.03
N PRO A 181 -10.79 -4.33 -12.63
CA PRO A 181 -10.47 -3.47 -13.76
C PRO A 181 -9.73 -2.19 -13.33
N SER A 182 -9.84 -1.80 -12.06
CA SER A 182 -9.29 -0.57 -11.52
C SER A 182 -9.00 -0.70 -10.03
N PHE A 183 -8.22 0.22 -9.50
CA PHE A 183 -7.96 0.37 -8.08
C PHE A 183 -8.20 1.82 -7.66
N ARG A 184 -8.42 2.05 -6.37
CA ARG A 184 -8.66 3.40 -5.83
C ARG A 184 -7.35 4.17 -5.69
N CYS A 185 -6.36 3.56 -5.05
CA CYS A 185 -5.00 4.07 -4.93
C CYS A 185 -4.04 3.00 -4.42
N MET A 186 -2.75 3.14 -4.71
CA MET A 186 -1.69 2.40 -4.03
C MET A 186 -0.94 3.33 -3.09
N ILE A 187 -0.61 2.88 -1.88
CA ILE A 187 -0.03 3.72 -0.83
C ILE A 187 1.22 3.05 -0.27
N LEU A 188 2.33 3.78 -0.29
CA LEU A 188 3.59 3.41 0.35
C LEU A 188 3.92 4.46 1.41
N ASN A 189 3.95 4.04 2.67
CA ASN A 189 4.23 4.92 3.81
C ASN A 189 5.71 4.82 4.21
N HIS A 190 6.37 5.95 4.37
CA HIS A 190 7.79 6.04 4.69
C HIS A 190 8.01 6.77 6.03
N GLY A 191 9.09 6.42 6.73
CA GLY A 191 9.51 7.05 7.98
C GLY A 191 8.41 7.05 9.04
N PHE A 192 7.99 8.21 9.51
CA PHE A 192 6.96 8.30 10.54
C PHE A 192 5.51 8.13 10.04
N TYR A 193 5.30 8.00 8.73
CA TYR A 193 3.95 7.74 8.18
C TYR A 193 3.50 6.28 8.26
N ARG A 194 4.40 5.34 8.58
CA ARG A 194 4.07 3.91 8.76
C ARG A 194 3.86 3.56 10.22
N ASN A 195 3.12 2.47 10.45
CA ASN A 195 2.89 1.92 11.79
C ASN A 195 3.86 0.79 12.14
N LEU A 196 4.47 0.16 11.13
CA LEU A 196 5.42 -0.94 11.27
C LEU A 196 6.71 -0.53 10.57
N PRO A 197 7.89 -0.96 11.04
CA PRO A 197 9.17 -0.57 10.44
C PRO A 197 9.33 -1.09 9.00
N HIS A 198 8.88 -2.33 8.75
CA HIS A 198 8.97 -2.95 7.43
C HIS A 198 8.08 -2.23 6.41
N LEU A 199 8.70 -1.78 5.32
CA LEU A 199 8.07 -1.20 4.15
C LEU A 199 6.98 -2.12 3.59
N HIS A 200 5.81 -1.55 3.29
CA HIS A 200 4.73 -2.29 2.66
C HIS A 200 3.88 -1.35 1.79
N LEU A 201 3.47 -1.85 0.64
CA LEU A 201 2.59 -1.21 -0.30
C LEU A 201 1.15 -1.65 -0.05
N LYS A 202 0.25 -0.69 0.20
CA LYS A 202 -1.18 -0.94 0.37
C LYS A 202 -1.89 -0.68 -0.94
N VAL A 203 -2.51 -1.71 -1.50
CA VAL A 203 -3.33 -1.62 -2.72
C VAL A 203 -4.78 -1.48 -2.29
N TRP A 204 -5.36 -0.28 -2.42
CA TRP A 204 -6.74 -0.02 -2.03
C TRP A 204 -7.68 -0.16 -3.21
N ILE A 205 -8.78 -0.87 -3.00
CA ILE A 205 -9.79 -1.17 -4.02
C ILE A 205 -11.11 -0.53 -3.59
N ASP A 206 -11.94 -0.15 -4.56
CA ASP A 206 -13.30 0.28 -4.25
C ASP A 206 -14.10 -0.89 -3.65
N ALA A 207 -14.84 -0.65 -2.57
CA ALA A 207 -15.61 -1.69 -1.89
C ALA A 207 -16.67 -2.34 -2.81
N THR A 208 -17.22 -1.59 -3.76
CA THR A 208 -18.21 -2.07 -4.73
C THR A 208 -17.61 -3.04 -5.76
N LEU A 209 -16.31 -2.91 -6.05
CA LEU A 209 -15.57 -3.83 -6.92
C LEU A 209 -15.01 -5.02 -6.13
N HIS A 210 -14.48 -4.77 -4.94
CA HIS A 210 -13.87 -5.81 -4.10
C HIS A 210 -14.89 -6.83 -3.58
N HIS A 211 -16.11 -6.39 -3.25
CA HIS A 211 -17.15 -7.28 -2.73
C HIS A 211 -17.49 -8.45 -3.67
N PRO A 212 -17.85 -8.24 -4.95
CA PRO A 212 -18.12 -9.34 -5.87
C PRO A 212 -16.89 -10.21 -6.14
N ALA A 213 -15.69 -9.63 -6.27
CA ALA A 213 -14.45 -10.39 -6.43
C ALA A 213 -14.24 -11.38 -5.26
N ARG A 214 -14.45 -10.90 -4.02
CA ARG A 214 -14.38 -11.71 -2.80
C ARG A 214 -15.39 -12.86 -2.77
N LEU A 215 -16.59 -12.69 -3.34
CA LEU A 215 -17.57 -13.77 -3.42
C LEU A 215 -17.13 -14.90 -4.36
N ALA A 216 -16.25 -14.61 -5.32
CA ALA A 216 -15.66 -15.59 -6.22
C ALA A 216 -14.43 -16.31 -5.63
N TRP A 217 -13.94 -15.89 -4.45
CA TRP A 217 -12.81 -16.54 -3.80
C TRP A 217 -13.10 -17.99 -3.41
N PRO A 218 -12.07 -18.85 -3.30
CA PRO A 218 -12.21 -20.15 -2.65
C PRO A 218 -12.80 -20.02 -1.24
N LEU A 219 -13.64 -20.97 -0.83
CA LEU A 219 -14.35 -20.94 0.46
C LEU A 219 -13.42 -20.67 1.65
N LYS A 220 -12.26 -21.34 1.69
CA LYS A 220 -11.22 -21.15 2.72
C LYS A 220 -10.81 -19.67 2.87
N ARG A 221 -10.64 -18.94 1.76
CA ARG A 221 -10.25 -17.53 1.75
C ARG A 221 -11.42 -16.63 2.18
N GLN A 222 -12.65 -16.96 1.80
CA GLN A 222 -13.84 -16.24 2.29
C GLN A 222 -14.00 -16.38 3.81
N GLU A 223 -13.78 -17.57 4.35
CA GLU A 223 -13.84 -17.84 5.79
C GLU A 223 -12.74 -17.10 6.56
N LEU A 224 -11.51 -17.10 6.02
CA LEU A 224 -10.41 -16.30 6.54
C LEU A 224 -10.77 -14.82 6.58
N TRP A 225 -11.32 -14.26 5.50
CA TRP A 225 -11.76 -12.87 5.48
C TRP A 225 -12.78 -12.56 6.57
N LYS A 226 -13.81 -13.42 6.73
CA LYS A 226 -14.82 -13.27 7.79
C LYS A 226 -14.20 -13.32 9.18
N ARG A 227 -13.16 -14.15 9.40
CA ARG A 227 -12.39 -14.17 10.66
C ARG A 227 -11.67 -12.85 10.89
N LEU A 228 -10.95 -12.34 9.89
CA LEU A 228 -10.23 -11.06 9.95
C LEU A 228 -11.19 -9.89 10.24
N GLU A 229 -12.35 -9.84 9.60
CA GLU A 229 -13.36 -8.80 9.80
C GLU A 229 -13.87 -8.78 11.25
N ARG A 230 -14.17 -9.95 11.83
CA ARG A 230 -14.52 -10.07 13.25
C ARG A 230 -13.37 -9.61 14.15
N LEU A 231 -12.15 -10.08 13.91
CA LEU A 231 -11.00 -9.70 14.74
C LEU A 231 -10.69 -8.19 14.67
N ALA A 232 -10.82 -7.61 13.49
CA ALA A 232 -10.60 -6.18 13.24
C ALA A 232 -11.67 -5.30 13.91
N SER A 233 -12.95 -5.72 13.89
CA SER A 233 -14.03 -4.96 14.54
C SER A 233 -13.85 -4.88 16.07
N TYR A 234 -13.39 -5.97 16.70
CA TYR A 234 -13.01 -5.98 18.13
C TYR A 234 -11.78 -5.12 18.46
N SER A 235 -11.01 -4.67 17.46
CA SER A 235 -9.83 -3.81 17.65
C SER A 235 -10.16 -2.31 17.58
N THR A 236 -11.42 -1.94 17.36
CA THR A 236 -11.77 -0.53 17.22
C THR A 236 -11.66 0.17 18.58
N ARG A 237 -10.74 1.13 18.67
CA ARG A 237 -10.80 2.15 19.73
C ARG A 237 -12.21 2.70 19.74
N LYS A 238 -12.82 2.83 20.92
CA LYS A 238 -14.10 3.53 21.05
C LYS A 238 -13.96 4.90 20.40
N CYS A 239 -14.98 5.31 19.67
CA CYS A 239 -15.01 6.64 19.08
C CYS A 239 -14.93 7.66 20.22
N LYS A 240 -13.77 8.34 20.35
CA LYS A 240 -13.55 9.31 21.43
C LYS A 240 -14.60 10.43 21.45
N PHE A 241 -15.21 10.72 20.31
CA PHE A 241 -16.23 11.75 20.14
C PHE A 241 -17.66 11.24 20.32
N TYR A 242 -17.89 9.92 20.32
CA TYR A 242 -19.26 9.40 20.42
C TYR A 242 -19.90 9.69 21.78
N LEU A 243 -19.10 9.68 22.86
CA LEU A 243 -19.54 9.94 24.22
C LEU A 243 -19.39 11.42 24.65
N THR A 244 -18.94 12.32 23.78
CA THR A 244 -18.90 13.75 24.11
C THR A 244 -20.28 14.38 23.92
N GLN A 245 -20.55 15.53 24.54
CA GLN A 245 -21.80 16.27 24.34
C GLN A 245 -22.09 16.61 22.86
N GLN A 246 -21.05 16.70 22.03
CA GLN A 246 -21.15 17.01 20.60
C GLN A 246 -21.47 15.78 19.75
N GLY A 247 -21.27 14.57 20.28
CA GLY A 247 -21.45 13.31 19.54
C GLY A 247 -20.44 13.11 18.40
N CYS A 248 -20.55 11.98 17.70
CA CYS A 248 -19.69 11.69 16.57
C CYS A 248 -20.23 12.29 15.27
N ASN A 249 -19.51 13.26 14.69
CA ASN A 249 -19.86 13.93 13.43
C ASN A 249 -19.85 12.99 12.21
N ARG A 250 -19.30 11.77 12.33
CA ARG A 250 -19.28 10.76 11.26
C ARG A 250 -20.48 9.82 11.30
N GLY A 251 -21.30 9.85 12.36
CA GLY A 251 -22.51 9.02 12.48
C GLY A 251 -22.26 7.54 12.16
N VAL A 252 -23.12 6.94 11.34
CA VAL A 252 -23.01 5.55 10.87
C VAL A 252 -21.78 5.29 9.97
N ARG A 253 -21.11 6.34 9.47
CA ARG A 253 -19.88 6.23 8.67
C ARG A 253 -18.62 6.28 9.54
N CYS A 254 -18.77 6.33 10.86
CA CYS A 254 -17.65 6.28 11.77
C CYS A 254 -17.02 4.89 11.76
N THR A 255 -15.71 4.82 11.57
CA THR A 255 -14.94 3.57 11.57
C THR A 255 -14.50 3.14 12.97
N PHE A 256 -15.03 3.78 14.02
CA PHE A 256 -14.73 3.50 15.43
C PHE A 256 -16.02 3.05 16.13
N LEU A 257 -15.91 2.18 17.14
CA LEU A 257 -17.07 1.65 17.85
C LEU A 257 -17.84 2.79 18.55
N HIS A 258 -19.14 2.87 18.29
CA HIS A 258 -20.09 3.71 19.01
C HIS A 258 -20.73 2.85 20.11
N GLY A 259 -20.29 3.02 21.36
CA GLY A 259 -20.79 2.29 22.52
C GLY A 259 -19.94 2.53 23.78
#